data_AF-A0A6P5NRI1-F1
#
_entry.id   AF-A0A6P5NRI1-F1
#
_cell.length_a   1.000
_cell.length_b   1.000
_cell.length_c   1.000
_cell.angle_alpha   90.00
_cell.angle_beta   90.00
_cell.angle_gamma   90.00
#
_symmetry.space_group_name_H-M   'P 1'
#
loop_
_entity.id
_entity.type
_entity.pdbx_description
1 polymer ?
#
loop_
_entity_poly.entity_id
_entity_poly.type
_entity_poly.pdbx_seq_one_letter_code
_entity_poly.pdbx_strand_id
1 'polypeptide(L)'
;MQEASPFSSLEHAISFARDLWFNKSPIRTWLDAFSAHRHIGTVISRAPTELISDLCQFGAKYRKKFGFEFLTTTNARHSHKILKEIKILNSTKDKRLNDTNLFTGLIIKARCGNNLLVELDIAAREKFYFIQKGLTKIWERISQEELQEKSEDLGEIVSNSLEEELVPSNSSDKEVWIDDKATLRNYDLNKTPDENQIE
;
A
#
# COMPACT_ATOMS: atom_id res chain seq x y z
N MET A 1 8.31 -12.59 11.17
CA MET A 1 9.12 -12.58 9.92
C MET A 1 10.44 -13.27 10.14
N GLN A 2 11.33 -12.76 11.01
CA GLN A 2 12.65 -13.36 11.26
C GLN A 2 12.59 -14.83 11.71
N GLU A 3 11.67 -15.16 12.62
CA GLU A 3 11.48 -16.55 13.09
C GLU A 3 10.95 -17.52 12.01
N ALA A 4 10.37 -17.00 10.92
CA ALA A 4 9.87 -17.80 9.81
C ALA A 4 10.86 -17.90 8.64
N SER A 5 12.03 -17.26 8.79
CA SER A 5 13.13 -17.32 7.82
C SER A 5 13.88 -18.66 7.95
N PRO A 6 14.41 -19.23 6.86
CA PRO A 6 14.38 -18.74 5.48
C PRO A 6 13.04 -18.96 4.78
N PHE A 7 12.68 -18.03 3.88
CA PHE A 7 11.54 -18.20 2.98
C PHE A 7 12.00 -18.87 1.69
N SER A 8 11.18 -19.78 1.16
CA SER A 8 11.47 -20.52 -0.08
C SER A 8 11.24 -19.73 -1.36
N SER A 9 10.44 -18.66 -1.32
CA SER A 9 10.16 -17.78 -2.46
C SER A 9 9.62 -16.41 -2.00
N LEU A 10 9.64 -15.43 -2.90
CA LEU A 10 8.98 -14.13 -2.68
C LEU A 10 7.49 -14.32 -2.35
N GLU A 11 6.85 -15.26 -3.02
CA GLU A 11 5.43 -15.56 -2.86
C GLU A 11 5.12 -16.14 -1.48
N HIS A 12 5.99 -17.03 -0.98
CA HIS A 12 5.92 -17.53 0.38
C HIS A 12 6.10 -16.40 1.40
N ALA A 13 7.09 -15.51 1.20
CA ALA A 13 7.31 -14.36 2.09
C ALA A 13 6.12 -13.38 2.10
N ILE A 14 5.54 -13.07 0.94
CA ILE A 14 4.36 -12.20 0.81
C ILE A 14 3.14 -12.85 1.46
N SER A 15 2.91 -14.14 1.21
CA SER A 15 1.78 -14.88 1.80
C SER A 15 1.87 -14.91 3.32
N PHE A 16 3.04 -15.23 3.87
CA PHE A 16 3.29 -15.20 5.30
C PHE A 16 3.09 -13.80 5.90
N ALA A 17 3.60 -12.76 5.23
CA ALA A 17 3.41 -11.38 5.67
C ALA A 17 1.94 -10.95 5.64
N ARG A 18 1.17 -11.41 4.65
CA ARG A 18 -0.27 -11.14 4.52
C ARG A 18 -1.05 -11.74 5.69
N ASP A 19 -0.82 -13.02 5.96
CA ASP A 19 -1.45 -13.71 7.09
C ASP A 19 -1.07 -13.07 8.42
N LEU A 20 0.22 -12.75 8.61
CA LEU A 20 0.69 -12.07 9.80
C LEU A 20 -0.01 -10.71 9.97
N TRP A 21 -0.11 -9.92 8.89
CA TRP A 21 -0.69 -8.58 8.92
C TRP A 21 -2.20 -8.61 9.16
N PHE A 22 -2.97 -9.39 8.40
CA PHE A 22 -4.43 -9.32 8.46
C PHE A 22 -5.06 -10.22 9.53
N ASN A 23 -4.44 -11.34 9.86
CA ASN A 23 -5.07 -12.36 10.73
C ASN A 23 -4.43 -12.45 12.12
N LYS A 24 -3.12 -12.18 12.23
CA LYS A 24 -2.37 -12.40 13.49
C LYS A 24 -1.93 -11.12 14.18
N SER A 25 -1.94 -9.98 13.50
CA SER A 25 -1.52 -8.70 14.09
C SER A 25 -2.69 -8.02 14.80
N PRO A 26 -2.51 -7.55 16.05
CA PRO A 26 -3.53 -6.75 16.70
C PRO A 26 -3.65 -5.38 16.03
N ILE A 27 -4.83 -4.74 16.15
CA ILE A 27 -5.11 -3.40 15.60
C ILE A 27 -4.04 -2.37 16.00
N ARG A 28 -3.48 -2.49 17.22
CA ARG A 28 -2.41 -1.60 17.69
C ARG A 28 -1.19 -1.62 16.78
N THR A 29 -0.79 -2.79 16.30
CA THR A 29 0.32 -2.95 15.36
C THR A 29 0.03 -2.23 14.04
N TRP A 30 -1.23 -2.25 13.58
CA TRP A 30 -1.61 -1.49 12.39
C TRP A 30 -1.47 0.01 12.61
N LEU A 31 -1.98 0.53 13.73
CA LEU A 31 -1.90 1.95 14.06
C LEU A 31 -0.45 2.43 14.20
N ASP A 32 0.40 1.67 14.89
CA ASP A 32 1.82 1.98 15.03
C ASP A 32 2.50 2.05 13.65
N ALA A 33 2.18 1.09 12.76
CA ALA A 33 2.69 1.06 11.40
C ALA A 33 2.14 2.17 10.50
N PHE A 34 0.90 2.63 10.73
CA PHE A 34 0.33 3.81 10.07
C PHE A 34 1.09 5.07 10.49
N SER A 35 1.36 5.24 11.78
CA SER A 35 2.09 6.40 12.31
C SER A 35 3.54 6.46 11.84
N ALA A 36 4.20 5.32 11.64
CA ALA A 36 5.54 5.26 11.04
C ALA A 36 5.55 5.65 9.55
N HIS A 37 4.38 5.73 8.91
CA HIS A 37 4.25 6.00 7.49
C HIS A 37 4.22 7.52 7.22
N ARG A 38 5.35 8.07 6.81
CA ARG A 38 5.50 9.47 6.34
C ARG A 38 4.83 9.77 4.99
N HIS A 39 3.49 9.88 4.92
CA HIS A 39 2.82 9.78 3.60
C HIS A 39 2.06 11.02 3.08
N ILE A 40 1.64 11.96 3.92
CA ILE A 40 1.03 13.22 3.43
C ILE A 40 1.91 14.46 3.60
N GLY A 41 2.75 14.51 4.65
CA GLY A 41 3.69 15.62 4.86
C GLY A 41 4.64 15.85 3.68
N THR A 42 5.06 14.77 3.01
CA THR A 42 5.97 14.80 1.86
C THR A 42 5.26 15.22 0.55
N VAL A 43 3.93 15.08 0.49
CA VAL A 43 3.09 15.62 -0.58
C VAL A 43 2.86 17.11 -0.35
N ILE A 44 2.64 17.51 0.91
CA ILE A 44 2.44 18.91 1.32
C ILE A 44 3.65 19.77 0.92
N SER A 45 4.89 19.29 1.13
CA SER A 45 6.10 20.05 0.78
C SER A 45 6.30 20.26 -0.73
N ARG A 46 5.58 19.51 -1.58
CA ARG A 46 5.63 19.61 -3.04
C ARG A 46 4.34 20.18 -3.64
N ALA A 47 3.38 20.54 -2.79
CA ALA A 47 2.11 21.10 -3.22
C ALA A 47 2.27 22.59 -3.58
N PRO A 48 1.52 23.11 -4.56
CA PRO A 48 1.32 24.54 -4.72
C PRO A 48 0.84 25.15 -3.41
N THR A 49 1.37 26.33 -3.04
CA THR A 49 1.09 27.01 -1.76
C THR A 49 -0.41 27.14 -1.45
N GLU A 50 -1.24 27.34 -2.47
CA GLU A 50 -2.70 27.43 -2.35
C GLU A 50 -3.36 26.14 -1.85
N LEU A 51 -2.79 24.97 -2.12
CA LEU A 51 -3.36 23.66 -1.80
C LEU A 51 -2.88 23.10 -0.45
N ILE A 52 -1.83 23.69 0.10
CA ILE A 52 -1.25 23.28 1.39
C ILE A 52 -2.28 23.44 2.52
N SER A 53 -2.97 24.59 2.56
CA SER A 53 -3.98 24.87 3.60
C SER A 53 -5.12 23.86 3.56
N ASP A 54 -5.66 23.60 2.37
CA ASP A 54 -6.77 22.67 2.16
C ASP A 54 -6.39 21.24 2.54
N LEU A 55 -5.18 20.79 2.19
CA LEU A 55 -4.70 19.45 2.55
C LEU A 55 -4.43 19.33 4.06
N CYS A 56 -3.88 20.37 4.70
CA CYS A 56 -3.71 20.43 6.15
C CYS A 56 -5.07 20.36 6.87
N GLN A 57 -6.07 21.12 6.40
CA GLN A 57 -7.42 21.07 6.94
C GLN A 57 -8.08 19.71 6.74
N PHE A 58 -7.94 19.11 5.56
CA PHE A 58 -8.42 17.76 5.28
C PHE A 58 -7.78 16.74 6.23
N GLY A 59 -6.45 16.75 6.35
CA GLY A 59 -5.72 15.84 7.24
C GLY A 59 -6.15 15.99 8.70
N ALA A 60 -6.33 17.24 9.17
CA ALA A 60 -6.82 17.52 10.51
C ALA A 60 -8.25 17.00 10.74
N LYS A 61 -9.16 17.20 9.78
CA LYS A 61 -10.54 16.69 9.83
C LYS A 61 -10.59 15.17 9.82
N TYR A 62 -9.83 14.54 8.93
CA TYR A 62 -9.75 13.08 8.83
C TYR A 62 -9.18 12.47 10.12
N ARG A 63 -8.06 13.00 10.62
CA ARG A 63 -7.46 12.53 11.88
C ARG A 63 -8.38 12.73 13.07
N LYS A 64 -9.11 13.85 13.13
CA LYS A 64 -10.13 14.08 14.17
C LYS A 64 -11.25 13.04 14.12
N LYS A 65 -11.65 12.60 12.93
CA LYS A 65 -12.71 11.61 12.75
C LYS A 65 -12.24 10.19 13.06
N PHE A 66 -11.09 9.77 12.53
CA PHE A 66 -10.67 8.37 12.53
C PHE A 66 -9.54 8.03 13.49
N GLY A 67 -8.83 9.03 14.03
CA GLY A 67 -7.74 8.84 14.99
C GLY A 67 -6.37 8.52 14.37
N PHE A 68 -6.28 8.36 13.05
CA PHE A 68 -5.04 8.11 12.32
C PHE A 68 -4.94 8.97 11.04
N GLU A 69 -3.77 8.99 10.41
CA GLU A 69 -3.53 9.77 9.18
C GLU A 69 -4.14 9.10 7.95
N PHE A 70 -4.49 9.88 6.93
CA PHE A 70 -5.02 9.32 5.69
C PHE A 70 -3.93 8.56 4.91
N LEU A 71 -4.15 7.27 4.68
CA LEU A 71 -3.25 6.42 3.88
C LEU A 71 -3.81 6.19 2.47
N THR A 72 -2.94 6.35 1.47
CA THR A 72 -3.25 6.07 0.07
C THR A 72 -2.01 5.58 -0.69
N THR A 73 -2.22 4.55 -1.51
CA THR A 73 -1.28 3.93 -2.44
C THR A 73 -0.98 4.80 -3.65
N THR A 74 -1.79 5.84 -3.91
CA THR A 74 -1.60 6.76 -5.03
C THR A 74 -0.16 7.28 -5.04
N ASN A 75 0.57 6.88 -6.09
CA ASN A 75 1.98 7.19 -6.31
C ASN A 75 2.26 8.68 -6.03
N ALA A 76 3.33 8.99 -5.30
CA ALA A 76 3.73 10.37 -4.99
C ALA A 76 3.87 11.27 -6.24
N ARG A 77 4.11 10.71 -7.44
CA ARG A 77 4.05 11.44 -8.73
C ARG A 77 2.65 12.00 -9.05
N HIS A 78 1.58 11.41 -8.53
CA HIS A 78 0.19 11.81 -8.72
C HIS A 78 -0.39 12.55 -7.52
N SER A 79 0.43 12.88 -6.54
CA SER A 79 0.01 13.62 -5.35
C SER A 79 -0.62 14.98 -5.67
N HIS A 80 -0.16 15.63 -6.75
CA HIS A 80 -0.79 16.83 -7.33
C HIS A 80 -2.23 16.63 -7.85
N LYS A 81 -2.63 15.39 -8.19
CA LYS A 81 -4.01 15.06 -8.60
C LYS A 81 -4.95 15.02 -7.40
N ILE A 82 -4.53 14.35 -6.32
CA ILE A 82 -5.21 14.36 -5.01
C ILE A 82 -5.43 15.80 -4.52
N LEU A 83 -4.39 16.65 -4.68
CA LEU A 83 -4.45 18.06 -4.31
C LEU A 83 -5.49 18.85 -5.13
N LYS A 84 -5.57 18.64 -6.45
CA LYS A 84 -6.60 19.26 -7.30
C LYS A 84 -8.00 18.82 -6.91
N GLU A 85 -8.17 17.55 -6.53
CA GLU A 85 -9.46 16.97 -6.14
C GLU A 85 -9.97 17.50 -4.81
N ILE A 86 -9.09 17.71 -3.82
CA ILE A 86 -9.47 18.33 -2.54
C ILE A 86 -9.98 19.76 -2.78
N LYS A 87 -9.33 20.54 -3.66
CA LYS A 87 -9.80 21.89 -4.05
C LYS A 87 -11.19 21.82 -4.69
N ILE A 88 -11.43 20.86 -5.58
CA ILE A 88 -12.74 20.66 -6.24
C ILE A 88 -13.82 20.24 -5.22
N LEU A 89 -13.50 19.34 -4.28
CA LEU A 89 -14.38 18.91 -3.20
C LEU A 89 -14.77 20.05 -2.25
N ASN A 90 -13.82 20.95 -1.97
CA ASN A 90 -14.08 22.14 -1.16
C ASN A 90 -14.82 23.24 -1.95
N SER A 91 -14.68 23.24 -3.29
CA SER A 91 -15.18 24.30 -4.18
C SER A 91 -16.52 23.99 -4.85
N THR A 92 -17.25 22.92 -4.50
CA THR A 92 -18.50 22.48 -5.17
C THR A 92 -19.45 23.62 -5.56
N LYS A 93 -19.29 24.10 -6.79
CA LYS A 93 -20.30 24.66 -7.69
C LYS A 93 -19.99 24.40 -9.17
N ASP A 94 -18.78 24.06 -9.59
CA ASP A 94 -18.49 23.97 -11.04
C ASP A 94 -18.31 22.53 -11.56
N LYS A 95 -19.13 22.20 -12.57
CA LYS A 95 -19.29 20.90 -13.24
C LYS A 95 -18.47 20.87 -14.53
N ARG A 96 -17.15 20.74 -14.47
CA ARG A 96 -16.39 20.25 -15.63
C ARG A 96 -15.23 19.39 -15.18
N LEU A 97 -15.44 18.07 -15.21
CA LEU A 97 -14.42 17.08 -14.94
C LEU A 97 -14.24 16.14 -16.14
N ASN A 98 -12.98 15.82 -16.40
CA ASN A 98 -12.50 14.69 -17.17
C ASN A 98 -12.49 13.43 -16.28
N ASP A 99 -12.91 12.29 -16.84
CA ASP A 99 -13.40 11.11 -16.11
C ASP A 99 -12.42 10.53 -15.08
N THR A 100 -11.11 10.58 -15.33
CA THR A 100 -10.09 10.06 -14.40
C THR A 100 -9.91 10.92 -13.15
N ASN A 101 -10.16 12.23 -13.23
CA ASN A 101 -10.04 13.15 -12.08
C ASN A 101 -11.26 13.07 -11.15
N LEU A 102 -12.36 12.51 -11.65
CA LEU A 102 -13.61 12.34 -10.90
C LEU A 102 -13.48 11.14 -9.96
N PHE A 103 -12.85 10.08 -10.44
CA PHE A 103 -12.72 8.80 -9.74
C PHE A 103 -12.00 8.92 -8.39
N THR A 104 -10.82 9.55 -8.35
CA THR A 104 -10.00 9.70 -7.14
C THR A 104 -10.62 10.68 -6.13
N GLY A 105 -11.26 11.76 -6.59
CA GLY A 105 -12.02 12.67 -5.73
C GLY A 105 -13.26 11.99 -5.12
N LEU A 106 -13.94 11.13 -5.88
CA LEU A 106 -15.02 10.28 -5.36
C LEU A 106 -14.53 9.29 -4.31
N ILE A 107 -13.35 8.69 -4.51
CA ILE A 107 -12.76 7.76 -3.53
C ILE A 107 -12.51 8.48 -2.20
N ILE A 108 -11.88 9.67 -2.21
CA ILE A 108 -11.63 10.43 -0.98
C ILE A 108 -12.95 10.79 -0.30
N LYS A 109 -13.95 11.23 -1.08
CA LYS A 109 -15.27 11.57 -0.54
C LYS A 109 -15.97 10.35 0.07
N ALA A 110 -15.91 9.20 -0.60
CA ALA A 110 -16.48 7.95 -0.10
C ALA A 110 -15.79 7.52 1.21
N ARG A 111 -14.46 7.58 1.26
CA ARG A 111 -13.67 7.24 2.45
C ARG A 111 -13.97 8.13 3.65
N CYS A 112 -14.12 9.44 3.41
CA CYS A 112 -14.58 10.36 4.46
C CYS A 112 -15.99 10.03 4.99
N GLY A 113 -16.83 9.35 4.22
CA GLY A 113 -18.16 8.89 4.63
C GLY A 113 -18.16 7.58 5.42
N ASN A 114 -17.07 6.82 5.41
CA ASN A 114 -17.00 5.50 6.04
C ASN A 114 -17.16 5.55 7.57
N ASN A 115 -17.60 4.43 8.13
CA ASN A 115 -17.45 4.14 9.55
C ASN A 115 -15.99 3.76 9.86
N LEU A 116 -15.63 3.77 11.15
CA LEU A 116 -14.25 3.55 11.57
C LEU A 116 -13.70 2.18 11.17
N LEU A 117 -14.49 1.11 11.29
CA LEU A 117 -14.04 -0.26 10.97
C LEU A 117 -13.72 -0.43 9.49
N VAL A 118 -14.59 0.08 8.62
CA VAL A 118 -14.38 0.03 7.17
C VAL A 118 -13.15 0.85 6.77
N GLU A 119 -12.99 2.04 7.33
CA GLU A 119 -11.83 2.88 7.00
C GLU A 119 -10.52 2.30 7.56
N LEU A 120 -10.56 1.64 8.71
CA LEU A 120 -9.44 0.94 9.30
C LEU A 120 -8.98 -0.23 8.42
N ASP A 121 -9.90 -1.05 7.90
CA ASP A 121 -9.59 -2.13 6.96
C ASP A 121 -8.98 -1.58 5.65
N ILE A 122 -9.57 -0.52 5.09
CA ILE A 122 -9.02 0.13 3.90
C ILE A 122 -7.60 0.63 4.17
N ALA A 123 -7.38 1.32 5.29
CA ALA A 123 -6.06 1.80 5.68
C ALA A 123 -5.04 0.65 5.87
N ALA A 124 -5.48 -0.48 6.42
CA ALA A 124 -4.66 -1.69 6.56
C ALA A 124 -4.26 -2.26 5.20
N ARG A 125 -5.16 -2.29 4.22
CA ARG A 125 -4.87 -2.72 2.84
C ARG A 125 -3.92 -1.77 2.13
N GLU A 126 -4.17 -0.47 2.25
CA GLU A 126 -3.30 0.59 1.71
C GLU A 126 -1.88 0.44 2.28
N LYS A 127 -1.75 0.18 3.58
CA LYS A 127 -0.46 -0.05 4.23
C LYS A 127 0.20 -1.36 3.77
N PHE A 128 -0.56 -2.44 3.64
CA PHE A 128 -0.04 -3.72 3.21
C PHE A 128 0.58 -3.67 1.82
N TYR A 129 0.02 -2.88 0.90
CA TYR A 129 0.65 -2.66 -0.41
C TYR A 129 2.09 -2.15 -0.30
N PHE A 130 2.39 -1.25 0.64
CA PHE A 130 3.76 -0.77 0.85
C PHE A 130 4.67 -1.84 1.46
N ILE A 131 4.14 -2.68 2.35
CA ILE A 131 4.85 -3.83 2.92
C ILE A 131 5.21 -4.80 1.78
N GLN A 132 4.24 -5.20 0.97
CA GLN A 132 4.43 -6.08 -0.17
C GLN A 132 5.48 -5.52 -1.14
N LYS A 133 5.37 -4.24 -1.51
CA LYS A 133 6.34 -3.58 -2.39
C LYS A 133 7.75 -3.53 -1.78
N GLY A 134 7.84 -3.33 -0.46
CA GLY A 134 9.11 -3.40 0.27
C GLY A 134 9.74 -4.80 0.21
N LEU A 135 8.93 -5.85 0.39
CA LEU A 135 9.37 -7.23 0.29
C LEU A 135 9.88 -7.58 -1.10
N THR A 136 9.14 -7.22 -2.16
CA THR A 136 9.58 -7.42 -3.55
C THR A 136 10.95 -6.79 -3.79
N LYS A 137 11.14 -5.54 -3.37
CA LYS A 137 12.41 -4.82 -3.55
C LYS A 137 13.58 -5.43 -2.79
N ILE A 138 13.34 -5.95 -1.58
CA ILE A 138 14.37 -6.64 -0.79
C ILE A 138 14.72 -7.97 -1.47
N TRP A 139 13.72 -8.72 -1.91
CA TRP A 139 13.90 -10.00 -2.59
C TRP A 139 14.71 -9.87 -3.89
N GLU A 140 14.38 -8.88 -4.73
CA GLU A 140 15.14 -8.58 -5.95
C GLU A 140 16.63 -8.37 -5.68
N ARG A 141 16.98 -7.71 -4.57
CA ARG A 141 18.39 -7.48 -4.18
C ARG A 141 19.07 -8.75 -3.73
N ILE A 142 18.42 -9.53 -2.87
CA ILE A 142 18.96 -10.81 -2.38
C ILE A 142 19.19 -11.76 -3.56
N SER A 143 18.23 -11.86 -4.48
CA SER A 143 18.38 -12.67 -5.69
C SER A 143 19.53 -12.22 -6.60
N GLN A 144 19.84 -10.93 -6.68
CA GLN A 144 20.99 -10.43 -7.44
C GLN A 144 22.32 -10.77 -6.76
N GLU A 145 22.38 -10.65 -5.43
CA GLU A 145 23.58 -10.93 -4.64
C GLU A 145 23.93 -12.43 -4.66
N GLU A 146 22.95 -13.33 -4.54
CA GLU A 146 23.15 -14.80 -4.65
C GLU A 146 23.72 -15.23 -6.02
N LEU A 147 23.35 -14.53 -7.10
CA LEU A 147 23.88 -14.82 -8.44
C LEU A 147 25.33 -14.38 -8.59
N GLN A 148 25.72 -13.28 -7.93
CA GLN A 148 27.09 -12.78 -7.94
C GLN A 148 28.01 -13.68 -7.11
N GLU A 149 27.59 -14.08 -5.91
CA GLU A 149 28.33 -14.99 -5.03
C GLU A 149 28.55 -16.36 -5.69
N LYS A 150 27.52 -16.90 -6.34
CA LYS A 150 27.61 -18.18 -7.08
C LYS A 150 28.54 -18.12 -8.30
N SER A 151 28.72 -16.93 -8.90
CA SER A 151 29.66 -16.73 -10.02
C SER A 151 31.11 -16.59 -9.56
N GLU A 152 31.34 -16.04 -8.36
CA GLU A 152 32.67 -15.92 -7.77
C GLU A 152 33.19 -17.27 -7.23
N ASP A 153 32.29 -18.14 -6.75
CA ASP A 153 32.62 -19.51 -6.30
C ASP A 153 32.96 -20.47 -7.47
N LEU A 154 32.46 -20.20 -8.67
CA LEU A 154 32.69 -21.02 -9.88
C LEU A 154 33.83 -20.52 -10.77
N GLY A 155 34.58 -19.49 -10.34
CA GLY A 155 35.41 -18.65 -11.19
C GLY A 155 36.94 -18.84 -11.14
N GLU A 156 37.47 -20.06 -11.01
CA GLU A 156 38.84 -20.39 -11.48
C GLU A 156 38.77 -21.25 -12.75
N ILE A 157 38.09 -20.79 -13.81
CA ILE A 157 38.33 -21.29 -15.17
C ILE A 157 38.27 -20.11 -16.15
N VAL A 158 39.44 -19.74 -16.68
CA VAL A 158 39.64 -18.84 -17.80
C VAL A 158 38.93 -19.40 -19.06
N SER A 159 38.13 -18.59 -19.76
CA SER A 159 38.16 -18.45 -21.24
C SER A 159 37.08 -17.50 -21.80
N ASN A 160 37.54 -16.31 -22.21
CA ASN A 160 37.30 -15.52 -23.43
C ASN A 160 36.06 -15.82 -24.32
N SER A 161 35.25 -14.79 -24.62
CA SER A 161 34.99 -14.25 -25.99
C SER A 161 33.59 -13.61 -26.18
N LEU A 162 33.59 -12.28 -26.42
CA LEU A 162 32.88 -11.46 -27.44
C LEU A 162 31.36 -11.61 -27.75
N GLU A 163 30.63 -10.54 -27.38
CA GLU A 163 29.51 -9.75 -27.97
C GLU A 163 28.30 -10.32 -28.76
N GLU A 164 27.23 -9.48 -28.71
CA GLU A 164 25.96 -9.40 -29.46
C GLU A 164 24.78 -10.22 -28.90
N GLU A 165 23.53 -9.72 -28.76
CA GLU A 165 22.81 -8.62 -29.41
C GLU A 165 21.57 -8.21 -28.55
N LEU A 166 21.08 -6.98 -28.70
CA LEU A 166 19.95 -6.37 -27.98
C LEU A 166 18.59 -6.80 -28.55
N VAL A 167 17.59 -7.13 -27.70
CA VAL A 167 16.16 -6.81 -27.97
C VAL A 167 15.38 -6.63 -26.65
N PRO A 168 14.58 -5.56 -26.47
CA PRO A 168 13.69 -5.38 -25.32
C PRO A 168 12.28 -5.91 -25.61
N SER A 169 11.73 -6.76 -24.74
CA SER A 169 10.32 -7.16 -24.80
C SER A 169 9.52 -6.55 -23.66
N ASN A 170 8.58 -5.68 -24.04
CA ASN A 170 7.49 -5.22 -23.19
C ASN A 170 6.46 -6.35 -23.05
N SER A 171 6.09 -6.74 -21.83
CA SER A 171 4.75 -7.28 -21.60
C SER A 171 4.11 -6.59 -20.39
N SER A 172 2.89 -6.13 -20.65
CA SER A 172 2.00 -5.47 -19.71
C SER A 172 0.99 -6.51 -19.30
N ASP A 173 0.97 -6.93 -18.04
CA ASP A 173 -0.11 -7.74 -17.51
C ASP A 173 -0.78 -7.03 -16.34
N LYS A 174 -2.04 -6.66 -16.57
CA LYS A 174 -2.97 -6.14 -15.60
C LYS A 174 -3.63 -7.33 -14.91
N GLU A 175 -3.22 -7.63 -13.68
CA GLU A 175 -3.91 -8.64 -12.89
C GLU A 175 -5.10 -8.04 -12.15
N VAL A 176 -6.27 -8.61 -12.46
CA VAL A 176 -7.56 -8.37 -11.83
C VAL A 176 -7.62 -9.20 -10.55
N TRP A 177 -7.79 -8.54 -9.41
CA TRP A 177 -7.99 -9.23 -8.13
C TRP A 177 -9.41 -9.78 -8.07
N ILE A 178 -9.55 -11.10 -7.98
CA ILE A 178 -10.80 -11.78 -7.67
C ILE A 178 -11.05 -11.65 -6.15
N ASP A 179 -12.27 -11.24 -5.83
CA ASP A 179 -12.75 -10.86 -4.50
C ASP A 179 -13.19 -12.11 -3.71
N ASP A 180 -12.34 -12.65 -2.84
CA ASP A 180 -12.73 -13.74 -1.94
C ASP A 180 -13.49 -13.19 -0.73
N LYS A 181 -14.80 -13.07 -0.95
CA LYS A 181 -15.84 -12.54 -0.07
C LYS A 181 -16.25 -13.50 1.07
N ALA A 182 -15.37 -14.38 1.55
CA ALA A 182 -15.78 -15.56 2.31
C ALA A 182 -15.66 -15.50 3.85
N THR A 183 -14.85 -14.62 4.45
CA THR A 183 -14.52 -14.81 5.89
C THR A 183 -15.26 -13.89 6.89
N LEU A 184 -16.07 -12.93 6.43
CA LEU A 184 -16.66 -11.91 7.31
C LEU A 184 -18.07 -12.22 7.86
N ARG A 185 -18.58 -13.45 7.74
CA ARG A 185 -20.02 -13.70 8.01
C ARG A 185 -20.41 -13.98 9.46
N ASN A 186 -19.48 -14.30 10.35
CA ASN A 186 -19.81 -14.87 11.68
C ASN A 186 -19.20 -14.12 12.89
N TYR A 187 -18.95 -12.81 12.80
CA TYR A 187 -18.47 -12.05 13.95
C TYR A 187 -19.65 -11.35 14.66
N ASP A 188 -20.01 -11.81 15.87
CA ASP A 188 -21.07 -11.21 16.69
C ASP A 188 -20.50 -10.11 17.58
N LEU A 189 -21.05 -8.89 17.42
CA LEU A 189 -20.60 -7.68 18.10
C LEU A 189 -20.99 -7.61 19.58
N ASN A 190 -21.87 -8.50 20.05
CA ASN A 190 -22.23 -8.58 21.47
C ASN A 190 -21.35 -9.56 22.25
N LYS A 191 -20.43 -10.24 21.57
CA LYS A 191 -19.56 -11.26 22.13
C LYS A 191 -18.12 -10.78 22.22
N THR A 192 -17.43 -11.20 23.28
CA THR A 192 -16.01 -10.97 23.46
C THR A 192 -15.18 -11.78 22.44
N PRO A 193 -13.92 -11.41 22.17
CA PRO A 193 -13.08 -12.10 21.18
C PRO A 193 -12.88 -13.59 21.44
N ASP A 194 -12.89 -14.03 22.71
CA ASP A 194 -12.83 -15.46 23.07
C ASP A 194 -14.14 -16.19 22.76
N GLU A 195 -15.28 -15.53 22.89
CA GLU A 195 -16.61 -16.10 22.61
C GLU A 195 -16.91 -16.22 21.11
N ASN A 196 -16.17 -15.48 20.26
CA ASN A 196 -16.24 -15.60 18.79
C ASN A 196 -15.24 -16.62 18.22
N GLN A 197 -14.35 -17.18 19.04
CA GLN A 197 -13.35 -18.17 18.64
C GLN A 197 -13.80 -19.63 18.85
N ILE A 198 -15.01 -19.84 19.37
CA ILE A 198 -15.57 -21.18 19.60
C ILE A 198 -16.51 -21.53 18.44
N GLU A 199 -15.96 -22.18 17.41
CA GLU A 199 -16.70 -23.10 16.55
C GLU A 199 -15.88 -24.39 16.38
#